data_AF-A0A835HWW0-F1
#
_entry.id   AF-A0A835HWW0-F1
#
_cell.length_a   1.000
_cell.length_b   1.000
_cell.length_c   1.000
_cell.angle_alpha   90.00
_cell.angle_beta   90.00
_cell.angle_gamma   90.00
#
_symmetry.space_group_name_H-M   'P 1'
#
loop_
_entity.id
_entity.type
_entity.pdbx_description
1 polymer ?
#
loop_
_entity_poly.entity_id
_entity_poly.type
_entity_poly.pdbx_seq_one_letter_code
_entity_poly.pdbx_strand_id
1 'polypeptide(L)'
;MNYRVYDRAAIKFWGVEADINFNLSDYEDDMKQMRNLTKEEFVHILHRHSTGFARGSSKYRGVTLHKCGRWEARMGQFLGKK
;
A
#
# COMPACT_ATOMS: atom_id res chain seq x y z
N MET A 1 6.04 3.57 -12.71
CA MET A 1 6.84 3.23 -11.51
C MET A 1 6.58 4.29 -10.46
N ASN A 2 6.22 3.92 -9.23
CA ASN A 2 5.98 4.92 -8.18
C ASN A 2 7.32 5.19 -7.46
N TYR A 3 8.01 6.28 -7.81
CA TYR A 3 9.36 6.60 -7.31
C TYR A 3 9.43 6.67 -5.78
N ARG A 4 8.33 7.04 -5.10
CA ARG A 4 8.27 7.03 -3.64
C ARG A 4 8.30 5.63 -3.02
N VAL A 5 7.74 4.63 -3.70
CA VAL A 5 7.77 3.23 -3.25
C VAL A 5 9.19 2.68 -3.38
N TYR A 6 9.89 3.05 -4.46
CA TYR A 6 11.29 2.69 -4.66
C TYR A 6 12.17 3.27 -3.54
N ASP A 7 12.06 4.58 -3.28
CA ASP A 7 12.87 5.25 -2.25
C ASP A 7 12.65 4.65 -0.86
N ARG A 8 11.39 4.38 -0.48
CA ARG A 8 11.08 3.70 0.79
C ARG A 8 11.71 2.31 0.89
N ALA A 9 11.71 1.55 -0.19
CA ALA A 9 12.35 0.24 -0.23
C ALA A 9 13.89 0.37 -0.12
N ALA A 10 14.48 1.30 -0.87
CA ALA A 10 15.91 1.57 -0.83
C ALA A 10 16.37 1.98 0.58
N ILE A 11 15.66 2.89 1.25
CA ILE A 11 15.96 3.31 2.63
C ILE A 11 15.85 2.12 3.61
N LYS A 12 14.85 1.24 3.47
CA LYS A 12 14.70 0.08 4.38
C LYS A 12 15.81 -0.95 4.24
N PHE A 13 16.27 -1.20 3.01
CA PHE A 13 17.18 -2.29 2.71
C PHE A 13 18.65 -1.87 2.65
N TRP A 14 18.93 -0.62 2.27
CA TRP A 14 20.29 -0.08 2.13
C TRP A 14 20.60 1.02 3.16
N GLY A 15 19.61 1.54 3.87
CA GLY A 15 19.79 2.55 4.92
C GLY A 15 19.75 3.98 4.40
N VAL A 16 20.15 4.93 5.25
CA VAL A 16 20.13 6.38 4.96
C VAL A 16 21.13 6.80 3.89
N GLU A 17 22.07 5.93 3.53
CA GLU A 17 23.04 6.12 2.45
C GLU A 17 22.50 5.69 1.08
N ALA A 18 21.23 5.25 1.00
CA ALA A 18 20.61 4.87 -0.24
C ALA A 18 20.50 6.06 -1.22
N ASP A 19 20.79 5.79 -2.48
CA ASP A 19 20.53 6.72 -3.58
C ASP A 19 19.01 6.83 -3.79
N ILE A 20 18.44 7.96 -3.38
CA ILE A 20 17.00 8.22 -3.37
C ILE A 20 16.65 9.44 -4.24
N ASN A 21 15.44 9.43 -4.79
CA ASN A 21 14.96 10.46 -5.70
C ASN A 21 14.47 11.73 -4.97
N PHE A 22 14.12 11.63 -3.68
CA PHE A 22 13.68 12.76 -2.84
C PHE A 22 14.55 12.95 -1.60
N ASN A 23 14.35 14.03 -0.85
CA ASN A 23 15.18 14.33 0.31
C ASN A 23 14.85 13.40 1.48
N LEU A 24 15.85 13.06 2.32
CA LEU A 24 15.64 12.20 3.50
C LEU A 24 14.61 12.80 4.48
N SER A 25 14.52 14.14 4.56
CA SER A 25 13.54 14.82 5.40
C SER A 25 12.08 14.49 5.05
N ASP A 26 11.78 14.23 3.76
CA ASP A 26 10.45 13.82 3.33
C ASP A 26 10.04 12.44 3.86
N TYR A 27 11.01 11.64 4.34
CA TYR A 27 10.83 10.28 4.81
C TYR A 27 11.04 10.11 6.32
N GLU A 28 11.25 11.18 7.09
CA GLU A 28 11.47 11.05 8.54
C GLU A 28 10.32 10.33 9.28
N ASP A 29 9.07 10.60 8.89
CA ASP A 29 7.91 9.93 9.48
C ASP A 29 7.83 8.46 9.05
N ASP A 30 8.05 8.18 7.76
CA ASP A 30 8.14 6.84 7.21
C ASP A 30 9.25 6.04 7.93
N MET A 31 10.43 6.61 8.15
CA MET A 31 11.54 5.97 8.88
C MET A 31 11.18 5.66 10.33
N LYS A 32 10.48 6.58 11.02
CA LYS A 32 9.97 6.37 12.39
C LYS A 32 8.93 5.26 12.45
N GLN A 33 8.08 5.11 11.44
CA GLN A 33 7.12 4.01 11.36
C GLN A 33 7.83 2.69 11.02
N MET A 34 8.71 2.71 10.03
CA MET A 34 9.46 1.56 9.52
C MET A 34 10.39 0.93 10.56
N ARG A 35 10.90 1.69 11.54
CA ARG A 35 11.74 1.14 12.62
C ARG A 35 10.98 0.16 13.52
N ASN A 36 9.67 0.32 13.66
CA ASN A 36 8.82 -0.53 14.49
C ASN A 36 8.19 -1.69 13.70
N LEU A 37 8.52 -1.83 12.41
CA LEU A 37 7.93 -2.81 11.51
C LEU A 37 8.95 -3.88 11.12
N THR A 38 8.50 -5.14 11.17
CA THR A 38 9.25 -6.28 10.64
C THR A 38 9.33 -6.19 9.10
N LYS A 39 10.25 -6.96 8.51
CA LYS A 39 10.44 -6.99 7.06
C LYS A 39 9.15 -7.44 6.34
N GLU A 40 8.45 -8.44 6.87
CA GLU A 40 7.19 -8.91 6.29
C GLU A 40 6.08 -7.85 6.36
N GLU A 41 5.93 -7.16 7.49
CA GLU A 41 4.94 -6.10 7.66
C GLU A 41 5.22 -4.93 6.70
N PHE A 42 6.48 -4.59 6.49
CA PHE A 42 6.88 -3.54 5.57
C PHE A 42 6.52 -3.87 4.11
N VAL A 43 6.75 -5.11 3.66
CA VAL A 43 6.36 -5.56 2.31
C VAL A 43 4.84 -5.52 2.15
N HIS A 44 4.07 -5.93 3.17
CA HIS A 44 2.61 -5.83 3.15
C HIS A 44 2.13 -4.38 3.05
N ILE A 45 2.76 -3.44 3.76
CA ILE A 45 2.43 -2.01 3.67
C ILE A 45 2.76 -1.46 2.28
N LEU A 46 3.93 -1.79 1.73
CA LEU A 46 4.29 -1.38 0.37
C LEU A 46 3.29 -1.90 -0.65
N HIS A 47 2.89 -3.18 -0.58
CA HIS A 47 1.87 -3.74 -1.45
C HIS A 47 0.49 -3.08 -1.28
N ARG A 48 0.11 -2.74 -0.04
CA ARG A 48 -1.18 -2.10 0.25
C ARG A 48 -1.23 -0.65 -0.25
N HIS A 49 -0.11 0.08 -0.16
CA HIS A 49 0.00 1.48 -0.56
C HIS A 49 0.42 1.68 -2.03
N SER A 50 1.03 0.68 -2.67
CA SER A 50 1.33 0.70 -4.11
C SER A 50 0.05 0.51 -4.92
N THR A 51 -0.75 1.57 -5.03
CA THR A 51 -1.76 1.78 -6.08
C THR A 51 -2.53 0.53 -6.49
N GLY A 52 -3.35 -0.02 -5.58
CA GLY A 52 -4.17 -1.20 -5.90
C GLY A 52 -5.46 -1.35 -5.10
N PHE A 53 -5.51 -0.88 -3.85
CA PHE A 53 -6.64 -1.19 -2.95
C PHE A 53 -7.70 -0.09 -2.80
N ALA A 54 -7.78 0.83 -3.75
CA ALA A 54 -8.91 1.76 -3.86
C ALA A 54 -9.30 1.93 -5.33
N ARG A 55 -9.95 0.90 -5.90
CA ARG A 55 -10.66 1.03 -7.19
C ARG A 55 -12.14 0.77 -7.00
N GLY A 56 -12.74 1.50 -6.07
CA GLY A 56 -14.17 1.49 -5.83
C GLY A 56 -14.56 2.72 -5.03
N SER A 57 -15.78 3.18 -5.23
CA SER A 57 -16.39 4.33 -4.52
C SER A 57 -16.65 4.10 -3.02
N SER A 58 -16.02 3.07 -2.43
CA SER A 58 -16.23 2.64 -1.05
C SER A 58 -14.91 2.26 -0.38
N LYS A 59 -14.84 2.51 0.93
CA LYS A 59 -13.81 2.00 1.84
C LYS A 59 -13.90 0.49 2.08
N TYR A 60 -15.05 -0.13 1.77
CA TYR A 60 -15.30 -1.55 2.00
C TYR A 60 -14.96 -2.37 0.75
N ARG A 61 -14.19 -3.45 0.93
CA ARG A 61 -13.80 -4.35 -0.16
C ARG A 61 -15.03 -4.94 -0.84
N GLY A 62 -15.07 -4.90 -2.18
CA GLY A 62 -16.17 -5.47 -2.97
C GLY A 62 -17.45 -4.63 -2.97
N VAL A 63 -17.46 -3.45 -2.34
CA VAL A 63 -18.62 -2.55 -2.33
C VAL A 63 -18.40 -1.42 -3.33
N THR A 64 -19.36 -1.20 -4.22
CA THR A 64 -19.33 -0.11 -5.21
C THR A 64 -20.64 0.66 -5.19
N LEU A 65 -20.55 1.99 -5.11
CA LEU A 65 -21.64 2.93 -5.38
C LEU A 65 -21.70 3.25 -6.88
N HIS A 66 -22.82 2.93 -7.50
CA HIS A 66 -23.13 3.25 -8.89
C HIS A 66 -23.60 4.70 -9.02
N LYS A 67 -23.47 5.29 -10.22
CA LYS A 67 -23.89 6.67 -10.52
C LYS A 67 -25.37 6.97 -10.20
N CYS A 68 -26.23 5.94 -10.19
CA CYS A 68 -27.64 6.05 -9.83
C CYS A 68 -27.92 5.99 -8.31
N GLY A 69 -26.89 6.02 -7.46
CA GLY A 69 -27.05 5.92 -6.00
C GLY A 69 -27.20 4.49 -5.48
N ARG A 70 -27.18 3.49 -6.37
CA ARG A 70 -27.30 2.08 -5.99
C ARG A 70 -25.98 1.55 -5.42
N TRP A 71 -26.05 0.91 -4.25
CA TRP A 71 -24.95 0.17 -3.66
C TRP A 71 -24.99 -1.29 -4.13
N GLU A 72 -23.83 -1.82 -4.56
CA GLU A 72 -23.65 -3.23 -4.90
C GLU A 72 -22.49 -3.81 -4.09
N ALA A 73 -22.71 -4.97 -3.45
CA ALA A 73 -21.69 -5.74 -2.77
C ALA A 73 -21.43 -7.05 -3.51
N ARG A 74 -20.16 -7.28 -3.90
CA ARG A 74 -19.71 -8.52 -4.53
C ARG A 74 -18.94 -9.35 -3.50
N MET A 75 -19.55 -10.44 -3.05
CA MET A 75 -18.82 -11.47 -2.31
C MET A 75 -18.00 -12.29 -3.31
N GLY A 76 -16.70 -12.41 -3.08
CA GLY A 76 -15.85 -13.28 -3.89
C GLY A 76 -16.35 -14.73 -3.79
N GLN A 77 -16.46 -15.41 -4.94
CA GLN A 77 -16.83 -16.81 -4.97
C GLN A 77 -15.71 -17.62 -4.30
N PHE A 78 -15.97 -18.18 -3.13
CA PHE A 78 -15.12 -19.21 -2.53
C PHE A 78 -15.28 -20.45 -3.40
N LEU A 79 -14.46 -20.58 -4.44
CA LEU A 79 -14.44 -21.79 -5.26
C LEU A 79 -13.88 -22.90 -4.37
N GLY A 80 -14.76 -23.81 -3.94
CA GLY A 80 -14.43 -24.91 -3.06
C GLY A 80 -13.23 -25.73 -3.55
N LYS A 81 -12.29 -25.95 -2.63
CA LYS A 81 -11.41 -27.11 -2.65
C LYS A 81 -11.59 -27.78 -1.29
N LYS A 82 -12.23 -28.95 -1.33
CA LYS A 82 -12.27 -29.93 -0.24
C LYS A 82 -10.94 -30.67 -0.21
#